data_AF-A0A259C796-F1
#
_entry.id   AF-A0A259C796-F1
#
_cell.length_a   1.000
_cell.length_b   1.000
_cell.length_c   1.000
_cell.angle_alpha   90.00
_cell.angle_beta   90.00
_cell.angle_gamma   90.00
#
_symmetry.space_group_name_H-M   'P 1'
#
loop_
_entity.id
_entity.type
_entity.pdbx_description
1 polymer ?
#
loop_
_entity_poly.entity_id
_entity_poly.type
_entity_poly.pdbx_seq_one_letter_code
_entity_poly.pdbx_strand_id
1 'polypeptide(L)'
;GARVFREKMFLITDSAGINSRVGFGNPVRNSCVFCHNMSQMGNDVAPGQVDLGTTTLPFADPWDDLPLFRVTCTGRPHPHYGKVIYTYDPGFALTSGKCADVGKITLQSLRGLSARAPYFSNGLAKDLRGVVDYYERRYSIGYTEQEKQDLVNLMGVL
;
A
#
# COMPACT_ATOMS: atom_id res chain seq x y z
N GLY A 1 9.70 1.25 -18.12
CA GLY A 1 9.51 0.75 -16.74
C GLY A 1 10.33 1.50 -15.69
N ALA A 2 11.63 1.23 -15.59
CA ALA A 2 12.47 1.75 -14.50
C ALA A 2 12.41 3.28 -14.32
N ARG A 3 12.40 4.05 -15.40
CA ARG A 3 12.25 5.51 -15.36
C ARG A 3 10.92 5.93 -14.70
N VAL A 4 9.81 5.34 -15.13
CA VAL A 4 8.47 5.61 -14.57
C VAL A 4 8.45 5.28 -13.08
N PHE A 5 8.98 4.12 -12.69
CA PHE A 5 9.04 3.68 -11.30
C PHE A 5 9.80 4.66 -10.39
N ARG A 6 10.91 5.24 -10.89
CA ARG A 6 11.75 6.17 -10.12
C ARG A 6 11.24 7.61 -10.14
N GLU A 7 10.75 8.08 -11.28
CA GLU A 7 10.59 9.51 -11.53
C GLU A 7 9.13 9.97 -11.60
N LYS A 8 8.17 9.08 -11.88
CA LYS A 8 6.76 9.48 -11.90
C LYS A 8 6.28 9.68 -10.46
N MET A 9 6.23 10.94 -10.06
CA MET A 9 5.75 11.34 -8.75
C MET A 9 4.23 11.49 -8.72
N PHE A 10 3.62 11.07 -7.62
CA PHE A 10 2.20 11.20 -7.32
C PHE A 10 1.99 11.61 -5.85
N LEU A 11 0.75 11.95 -5.51
CA LEU A 11 0.38 12.34 -4.15
C LEU A 11 -0.06 11.11 -3.36
N ILE A 12 0.67 10.80 -2.29
CA ILE A 12 0.31 9.77 -1.32
C ILE A 12 -0.52 10.44 -0.24
N THR A 13 -1.78 10.04 -0.13
CA THR A 13 -2.74 10.51 0.85
C THR A 13 -3.18 9.38 1.78
N ASP A 14 -3.51 9.74 3.02
CA ASP A 14 -4.22 8.88 3.97
C ASP A 14 -3.66 7.46 4.13
N SER A 15 -2.34 7.34 4.03
CA SER A 15 -1.61 6.08 4.17
C SER A 15 -0.92 6.07 5.52
N ALA A 16 -1.50 5.36 6.48
CA ALA A 16 -0.89 5.22 7.80
C ALA A 16 0.47 4.51 7.65
N GLY A 17 1.49 4.97 8.34
CA GLY A 17 2.89 4.56 8.14
C GLY A 17 3.67 5.53 7.26
N ILE A 18 3.01 6.30 6.38
CA ILE A 18 3.63 7.34 5.54
C ILE A 18 3.19 8.72 6.04
N ASN A 19 1.90 9.02 5.88
CA ASN A 19 1.34 10.34 6.22
C ASN A 19 1.23 10.53 7.74
N SER A 20 1.14 9.45 8.51
CA SER A 20 1.11 9.47 9.96
C SER A 20 1.58 8.14 10.58
N ARG A 21 2.30 8.08 11.69
CA ARG A 21 2.88 9.18 12.48
C ARG A 21 4.23 9.66 11.97
N VAL A 22 4.80 9.02 10.94
CA VAL A 22 6.11 9.44 10.38
C VAL A 22 6.05 10.87 9.87
N GLY A 23 4.90 11.28 9.33
CA GLY A 23 4.54 12.70 9.22
C GLY A 23 5.20 13.42 8.06
N PHE A 24 5.43 12.74 6.93
CA PHE A 24 6.00 13.34 5.71
C PHE A 24 5.06 14.37 5.01
N GLY A 25 3.94 14.72 5.62
CA GLY A 25 2.85 15.50 5.03
C GLY A 25 1.66 14.63 4.63
N ASN A 26 0.49 15.22 4.49
CA ASN A 26 -0.70 14.61 3.91
C ASN A 26 -1.44 15.65 3.05
N PRO A 27 -1.31 15.62 1.71
CA PRO A 27 -0.54 14.65 0.91
C PRO A 27 0.99 14.81 1.03
N VAL A 28 1.73 13.76 0.68
CA VAL A 28 3.18 13.84 0.37
C VAL A 28 3.39 13.47 -1.10
N ARG A 29 4.26 14.20 -1.81
CA ARG A 29 4.58 13.93 -3.22
C ARG A 29 5.82 13.03 -3.32
N ASN A 30 5.68 11.83 -3.87
CA ASN A 30 6.80 10.90 -4.05
C ASN A 30 6.55 9.88 -5.18
N SER A 31 7.49 8.98 -5.42
CA SER A 31 7.39 7.89 -6.41
C SER A 31 7.60 6.51 -5.77
N CYS A 32 7.55 5.43 -6.56
CA CYS A 32 7.61 4.05 -6.04
C CYS A 32 8.92 3.74 -5.28
N VAL A 33 10.02 4.42 -5.65
CA VAL A 33 11.29 4.29 -4.92
C VAL A 33 11.25 4.85 -3.52
N PHE A 34 10.22 5.62 -3.12
CA PHE A 34 10.07 6.05 -1.74
C PHE A 34 10.06 4.85 -0.78
N CYS A 35 9.31 3.81 -1.15
CA CYS A 35 9.19 2.58 -0.38
C CYS A 35 10.14 1.49 -0.88
N HIS A 36 10.45 1.44 -2.17
CA HIS A 36 11.26 0.39 -2.78
C HIS A 36 12.61 0.95 -3.26
N ASN A 37 13.45 1.37 -2.30
CA ASN A 37 14.68 2.15 -2.53
C ASN A 37 15.98 1.35 -2.47
N MET A 38 16.01 0.12 -1.93
CA MET A 38 17.28 -0.58 -1.75
C MET A 38 17.79 -1.14 -3.09
N SER A 39 19.10 -1.47 -3.15
CA SER A 39 19.67 -2.17 -4.30
C SER A 39 18.80 -3.39 -4.66
N GLN A 40 18.58 -3.59 -5.95
CA GLN A 40 17.69 -4.64 -6.48
C GLN A 40 16.29 -4.64 -5.82
N MET A 41 15.73 -3.46 -5.53
CA MET A 41 14.32 -3.26 -5.15
C MET A 41 13.90 -3.91 -3.81
N GLY A 42 14.81 -3.89 -2.84
CA GLY A 42 14.49 -4.15 -1.43
C GLY A 42 13.96 -2.91 -0.69
N ASN A 43 13.68 -3.08 0.59
CA ASN A 43 13.16 -2.02 1.47
C ASN A 43 14.22 -1.71 2.53
N ASP A 44 15.01 -0.64 2.37
CA ASP A 44 16.07 -0.28 3.34
C ASP A 44 15.57 0.78 4.34
N VAL A 45 15.02 1.87 3.80
CA VAL A 45 14.64 3.08 4.56
C VAL A 45 13.12 3.30 4.59
N ALA A 46 12.36 2.33 4.09
CA ALA A 46 10.91 2.44 3.98
C ALA A 46 10.24 2.33 5.36
N PRO A 47 9.08 2.98 5.58
CA PRO A 47 8.32 2.75 6.80
C PRO A 47 7.97 1.26 6.89
N GLY A 48 8.42 0.58 7.96
CA GLY A 48 8.35 -0.89 8.03
C GLY A 48 6.95 -1.47 7.81
N GLN A 49 5.91 -0.77 8.26
CA GLN A 49 4.51 -1.15 8.05
C GLN A 49 3.69 0.05 7.56
N VAL A 50 2.91 -0.16 6.50
CA VAL A 50 2.09 0.86 5.86
C VAL A 50 0.70 0.32 5.59
N ASP A 51 -0.32 1.15 5.80
CA ASP A 51 -1.67 0.91 5.30
C ASP A 51 -1.82 1.61 3.96
N LEU A 52 -1.85 0.83 2.88
CA LEU A 52 -2.12 1.32 1.53
C LEU A 52 -3.62 1.41 1.24
N GLY A 53 -4.46 0.90 2.15
CA GLY A 53 -5.89 0.75 1.92
C GLY A 53 -6.24 -0.52 1.16
N THR A 54 -5.42 -1.57 1.20
CA THR A 54 -5.71 -2.86 0.52
C THR A 54 -6.71 -3.69 1.32
N THR A 55 -6.78 -3.48 2.63
CA THR A 55 -7.63 -4.23 3.56
C THR A 55 -8.62 -3.34 4.31
N THR A 56 -8.39 -2.03 4.38
CA THR A 56 -9.17 -1.08 5.17
C THR A 56 -10.07 -0.19 4.32
N LEU A 57 -11.33 -0.06 4.73
CA LEU A 57 -12.30 0.84 4.08
C LEU A 57 -11.96 2.33 4.36
N PRO A 58 -12.24 3.24 3.41
CA PRO A 58 -13.04 3.04 2.20
C PRO A 58 -12.24 2.62 0.96
N PHE A 59 -10.93 2.40 1.09
CA PHE A 59 -10.06 2.16 -0.05
C PHE A 59 -10.00 0.69 -0.50
N ALA A 60 -10.24 -0.23 0.43
CA ALA A 60 -10.23 -1.66 0.13
C ALA A 60 -11.38 -2.03 -0.80
N ASP A 61 -11.08 -2.89 -1.77
CA ASP A 61 -12.11 -3.53 -2.58
C ASP A 61 -12.99 -4.42 -1.68
N PRO A 62 -14.29 -4.57 -1.99
CA PRO A 62 -15.16 -5.46 -1.23
C PRO A 62 -14.74 -6.92 -1.39
N TRP A 63 -14.84 -7.68 -0.29
CA TRP A 63 -14.57 -9.11 -0.25
C TRP A 63 -15.74 -9.83 0.40
N ASP A 64 -16.42 -10.69 -0.35
CA ASP A 64 -17.57 -11.45 0.15
C ASP A 64 -17.13 -12.65 1.02
N ASP A 65 -15.94 -13.18 0.76
CA ASP A 65 -15.41 -14.38 1.40
C ASP A 65 -14.50 -14.09 2.61
N LEU A 66 -14.23 -12.81 2.92
CA LEU A 66 -13.41 -12.38 4.06
C LEU A 66 -14.26 -11.67 5.12
N PRO A 67 -14.00 -11.89 6.42
CA PRO A 67 -14.72 -11.18 7.47
C PRO A 67 -14.36 -9.69 7.47
N LEU A 68 -15.37 -8.82 7.48
CA LEU A 68 -15.18 -7.39 7.71
C LEU A 68 -15.21 -7.09 9.21
N PHE A 69 -14.04 -6.83 9.79
CA PHE A 69 -13.93 -6.50 11.21
C PHE A 69 -14.32 -5.05 11.48
N ARG A 70 -15.09 -4.83 12.55
CA ARG A 70 -15.33 -3.51 13.13
C ARG A 70 -14.39 -3.28 14.31
N VAL A 71 -13.34 -2.50 14.11
CA VAL A 71 -12.40 -2.11 15.17
C VAL A 71 -12.87 -0.80 15.79
N THR A 72 -13.05 -0.78 17.12
CA THR A 72 -13.43 0.44 17.85
C THR A 72 -12.30 0.91 18.76
N CYS A 73 -11.79 2.09 18.46
CA CYS A 73 -10.76 2.76 19.23
C CYS A 73 -11.32 3.38 20.51
N THR A 74 -10.87 2.87 21.65
CA THR A 74 -11.22 3.39 22.98
C THR A 74 -10.38 4.61 23.38
N GLY A 75 -9.17 4.73 22.83
CA GLY A 75 -8.25 5.83 23.09
C GLY A 75 -8.24 6.91 21.99
N ARG A 76 -7.03 7.34 21.61
CA ARG A 76 -6.86 8.28 20.48
C ARG A 76 -7.39 7.65 19.18
N PRO A 77 -8.20 8.38 18.39
CA PRO A 77 -8.72 7.88 17.12
C PRO A 77 -7.60 7.61 16.12
N HIS A 78 -7.88 6.76 15.12
CA HIS A 78 -7.01 6.59 13.97
C HIS A 78 -6.93 7.90 13.17
N PRO A 79 -5.72 8.32 12.77
CA PRO A 79 -5.49 9.62 12.12
C PRO A 79 -6.25 9.80 10.79
N HIS A 80 -6.60 8.72 10.09
CA HIS A 80 -7.28 8.78 8.79
C HIS A 80 -8.71 8.25 8.81
N TYR A 81 -9.09 7.45 9.82
CA TYR A 81 -10.37 6.71 9.83
C TYR A 81 -11.24 7.00 11.05
N GLY A 82 -10.74 7.77 12.03
CA GLY A 82 -11.49 8.09 13.23
C GLY A 82 -11.54 6.94 14.25
N LYS A 83 -12.65 6.85 15.00
CA LYS A 83 -12.78 5.89 16.11
C LYS A 83 -13.27 4.51 15.70
N VAL A 84 -13.99 4.40 14.60
CA VAL A 84 -14.56 3.14 14.13
C VAL A 84 -13.98 2.87 12.76
N ILE A 85 -13.30 1.73 12.64
CA ILE A 85 -12.56 1.36 11.45
C ILE A 85 -13.10 0.02 10.98
N TYR A 86 -13.35 -0.08 9.68
CA TYR A 86 -13.76 -1.32 9.04
C TYR A 86 -12.61 -1.85 8.19
N THR A 87 -12.17 -3.07 8.47
CA THR A 87 -11.03 -3.66 7.77
C THR A 87 -11.18 -5.18 7.67
N TYR A 88 -10.75 -5.74 6.55
CA TYR A 88 -10.66 -7.20 6.35
C TYR A 88 -9.45 -7.81 7.06
N ASP A 89 -8.45 -7.00 7.41
CA ASP A 89 -7.26 -7.43 8.13
C ASP A 89 -6.72 -6.26 8.98
N PRO A 90 -6.84 -6.33 10.32
CA PRO A 90 -6.30 -5.31 11.22
C PRO A 90 -4.76 -5.18 11.14
N GLY A 91 -4.05 -6.15 10.55
CA GLY A 91 -2.63 -6.09 10.26
C GLY A 91 -1.78 -5.93 11.51
N PHE A 92 -0.82 -5.00 11.47
CA PHE A 92 0.13 -4.76 12.55
C PHE A 92 -0.52 -4.39 13.89
N ALA A 93 -1.76 -3.89 13.90
CA ALA A 93 -2.50 -3.64 15.13
C ALA A 93 -2.75 -4.91 15.97
N LEU A 94 -2.79 -6.10 15.35
CA LEU A 94 -2.89 -7.37 16.09
C LEU A 94 -1.68 -7.62 16.97
N THR A 95 -0.51 -7.12 16.55
CA THR A 95 0.74 -7.22 17.31
C THR A 95 0.93 -6.03 18.25
N SER A 96 0.67 -4.81 17.77
CA SER A 96 0.98 -3.60 18.53
C SER A 96 -0.10 -3.20 19.54
N GLY A 97 -1.34 -3.66 19.34
CA GLY A 97 -2.52 -3.25 20.11
C GLY A 97 -2.93 -1.79 19.91
N LYS A 98 -2.32 -1.06 18.96
CA LYS A 98 -2.54 0.39 18.77
C LYS A 98 -3.51 0.65 17.63
N CYS A 99 -4.48 1.53 17.90
CA CYS A 99 -5.40 1.98 16.86
C CYS A 99 -4.73 2.62 15.64
N ALA A 100 -3.64 3.36 15.84
CA ALA A 100 -2.89 4.01 14.77
C ALA A 100 -2.20 3.03 13.80
N ASP A 101 -2.23 1.72 14.08
CA ASP A 101 -1.59 0.68 13.29
C ASP A 101 -2.59 -0.25 12.58
N VAL A 102 -3.90 0.03 12.70
CA VAL A 102 -4.94 -0.77 12.05
C VAL A 102 -4.79 -0.68 10.53
N GLY A 103 -4.77 -1.83 9.87
CA GLY A 103 -4.61 -1.94 8.42
C GLY A 103 -3.17 -1.85 7.92
N LYS A 104 -2.20 -1.56 8.80
CA LYS A 104 -0.79 -1.51 8.38
C LYS A 104 -0.26 -2.90 8.11
N ILE A 105 0.28 -3.10 6.92
CA ILE A 105 0.93 -4.33 6.48
C ILE A 105 2.42 -4.06 6.26
N THR A 106 3.25 -5.05 6.60
CA THR A 106 4.69 -4.97 6.36
C THR A 106 4.97 -4.80 4.87
N LEU A 107 5.77 -3.78 4.52
CA LEU A 107 6.16 -3.57 3.12
C LEU A 107 6.97 -4.76 2.60
N GLN A 108 6.61 -5.24 1.42
CA GLN A 108 7.23 -6.40 0.79
C GLN A 108 8.40 -5.98 -0.11
N SER A 109 9.45 -6.79 -0.14
CA SER A 109 10.53 -6.67 -1.13
C SER A 109 9.99 -7.03 -2.51
N LEU A 110 10.46 -6.36 -3.56
CA LEU A 110 10.09 -6.70 -4.94
C LEU A 110 11.02 -7.75 -5.56
N ARG A 111 12.01 -8.27 -4.81
CA ARG A 111 12.89 -9.35 -5.29
C ARG A 111 12.13 -10.65 -5.48
N GLY A 112 12.21 -11.22 -6.67
CA GLY A 112 11.49 -12.42 -7.09
C GLY A 112 9.97 -12.19 -7.20
N LEU A 113 9.52 -10.95 -7.36
CA LEU A 113 8.09 -10.60 -7.40
C LEU A 113 7.35 -11.34 -8.52
N SER A 114 7.97 -11.47 -9.69
CA SER A 114 7.36 -12.07 -10.89
C SER A 114 6.74 -13.46 -10.66
N ALA A 115 7.31 -14.27 -9.76
CA ALA A 115 6.87 -15.63 -9.47
C ALA A 115 5.89 -15.78 -8.27
N ARG A 116 5.31 -14.68 -7.77
CA ARG A 116 4.62 -14.63 -6.47
C ARG A 116 3.16 -14.20 -6.51
N ALA A 117 2.51 -14.27 -7.67
CA ALA A 117 1.07 -14.03 -7.75
C ALA A 117 0.28 -15.05 -6.89
N PRO A 118 -0.89 -14.68 -6.33
CA PRO A 118 -1.46 -13.33 -6.34
C PRO A 118 -0.76 -12.38 -5.35
N TYR A 119 -0.86 -11.08 -5.62
CA TYR A 119 -0.13 -10.00 -4.93
C TYR A 119 -0.97 -9.33 -3.84
N PHE A 120 -0.26 -8.59 -2.96
CA PHE A 120 -0.75 -8.03 -1.69
C PHE A 120 -1.06 -9.10 -0.63
N SER A 121 -1.12 -8.71 0.64
CA SER A 121 -1.30 -9.66 1.77
C SER A 121 -2.61 -10.43 1.73
N ASN A 122 -3.64 -9.85 1.11
CA ASN A 122 -4.95 -10.47 0.92
C ASN A 122 -5.15 -11.09 -0.48
N GLY A 123 -4.11 -11.13 -1.32
CA GLY A 123 -4.21 -11.67 -2.68
C GLY A 123 -5.06 -10.84 -3.64
N LEU A 124 -5.21 -9.53 -3.37
CA LEU A 124 -6.07 -8.61 -4.13
C LEU A 124 -5.77 -8.55 -5.62
N ALA A 125 -4.50 -8.55 -6.01
CA ALA A 125 -4.12 -8.44 -7.41
C ALA A 125 -3.71 -9.80 -7.97
N LYS A 126 -4.46 -10.30 -8.94
CA LYS A 126 -4.21 -11.62 -9.57
C LYS A 126 -2.92 -11.66 -10.40
N ASP A 127 -2.52 -10.51 -10.93
CA ASP A 127 -1.34 -10.35 -11.78
C ASP A 127 -0.65 -8.99 -11.53
N LEU A 128 0.50 -8.79 -12.18
CA LEU A 128 1.28 -7.55 -12.06
C LEU A 128 0.52 -6.33 -12.57
N ARG A 129 -0.40 -6.52 -13.52
CA ARG A 129 -1.22 -5.45 -14.05
C ARG A 129 -2.20 -4.95 -12.99
N GLY A 130 -2.81 -5.86 -12.23
CA GLY A 130 -3.65 -5.54 -11.08
C GLY A 130 -2.91 -4.77 -9.99
N VAL A 131 -1.61 -5.02 -9.78
CA VAL A 131 -0.80 -4.23 -8.84
C VAL A 131 -0.71 -2.78 -9.31
N VAL A 132 -0.37 -2.55 -10.58
CA VAL A 132 -0.26 -1.19 -11.14
C VAL A 132 -1.61 -0.47 -11.11
N ASP A 133 -2.68 -1.15 -11.54
CA ASP A 133 -4.01 -0.56 -11.60
C ASP A 133 -4.56 -0.24 -10.20
N TYR A 134 -4.21 -1.03 -9.17
CA TYR A 134 -4.54 -0.71 -7.79
C TYR A 134 -3.89 0.60 -7.35
N TYR A 135 -2.58 0.77 -7.55
CA TYR A 135 -1.88 2.01 -7.19
C TYR A 135 -2.39 3.22 -7.99
N GLU A 136 -2.66 3.04 -9.29
CA GLU A 136 -3.28 4.07 -10.14
C GLU A 136 -4.59 4.55 -9.53
N ARG A 137 -5.50 3.62 -9.21
CA ARG A 137 -6.81 3.96 -8.63
C ARG A 137 -6.68 4.56 -7.23
N ARG A 138 -5.81 4.01 -6.39
CA ARG A 138 -5.66 4.41 -4.99
C ARG A 138 -5.13 5.84 -4.85
N TYR A 139 -4.26 6.29 -5.75
CA TYR A 139 -3.61 7.59 -5.66
C TYR A 139 -3.87 8.51 -6.84
N SER A 140 -4.73 8.11 -7.79
CA SER A 140 -5.03 8.86 -9.02
C SER A 140 -3.76 9.32 -9.74
N ILE A 141 -2.84 8.38 -9.99
CA ILE A 141 -1.45 8.68 -10.41
C ILE A 141 -1.40 9.30 -11.82
N GLY A 142 -2.36 8.96 -12.69
CA GLY A 142 -2.37 9.42 -14.08
C GLY A 142 -1.34 8.69 -14.95
N TYR A 143 -1.21 7.37 -14.77
CA TYR A 143 -0.47 6.55 -15.70
C TYR A 143 -1.19 6.41 -17.04
N THR A 144 -0.44 6.63 -18.11
CA THR A 144 -0.85 6.18 -19.45
C THR A 144 -0.80 4.66 -19.55
N GLU A 145 -1.52 4.08 -20.50
CA GLU A 145 -1.48 2.63 -20.75
C GLU A 145 -0.08 2.12 -21.08
N GLN A 146 0.72 2.92 -21.80
CA GLN A 146 2.13 2.59 -22.04
C GLN A 146 2.94 2.57 -20.74
N GLU A 147 2.77 3.56 -19.86
CA GLU A 147 3.45 3.59 -18.56
C GLU A 147 3.09 2.38 -17.69
N LYS A 148 1.82 1.95 -17.72
CA LYS A 148 1.38 0.75 -17.00
C LYS A 148 2.05 -0.50 -17.54
N GLN A 149 2.06 -0.70 -18.86
CA GLN A 149 2.73 -1.85 -19.48
C GLN A 149 4.23 -1.85 -19.19
N ASP A 150 4.85 -0.68 -19.22
CA ASP A 150 6.24 -0.46 -18.87
C ASP A 150 6.58 -0.88 -17.43
N LEU A 151 5.68 -0.59 -16.49
CA LEU A 151 5.82 -1.00 -15.08
C LEU A 151 5.62 -2.52 -14.93
N VAL A 152 4.65 -3.10 -15.63
CA VAL A 152 4.46 -4.57 -15.68
C VAL A 152 5.71 -5.26 -16.20
N ASN A 153 6.28 -4.77 -17.31
CA ASN A 153 7.50 -5.34 -17.88
C ASN A 153 8.70 -5.22 -16.93
N LEU A 154 8.83 -4.10 -16.21
CA LEU A 154 9.86 -3.96 -15.17
C LEU A 154 9.65 -5.01 -14.08
N MET A 155 8.44 -5.10 -13.51
CA MET A 155 8.15 -6.02 -12.41
C MET A 155 8.20 -7.49 -12.81
N GLY A 156 7.96 -7.80 -14.08
CA GLY A 156 8.04 -9.15 -14.63
C GLY A 156 9.45 -9.74 -14.69
N VAL A 157 10.49 -8.90 -14.52
CA VAL A 157 11.89 -9.32 -14.47
C VAL A 157 12.53 -9.13 -13.09
N LEU A 158 11.72 -8.86 -12.07
CA LEU A 158 12.15 -8.76 -10.67
C LEU A 158 11.98 -10.06 -9.92
#